data_AF-A0A0L7L1V1-F1
#
_entry.id   AF-A0A0L7L1V1-F1
#
_cell.length_a   1.000
_cell.length_b   1.000
_cell.length_c   1.000
_cell.angle_alpha   90.00
_cell.angle_beta   90.00
_cell.angle_gamma   90.00
#
_symmetry.space_group_name_H-M   'P 1'
#
loop_
_entity.id
_entity.type
_entity.pdbx_description
1 polymer ?
#
loop_
_entity_poly.entity_id
_entity_poly.type
_entity_poly.pdbx_seq_one_letter_code
_entity_poly.pdbx_strand_id
1 'polypeptide(L)'
;MVINPFVNEGHTCATLEYCPSKLSGDDVYDLLMSNFKRHYLKNRAPFGVHLSSTWLRNNEYLIAFKNRRFEEAEIACAKPNTCKLPSRVLEHDKYMITCMDCPKSYPWLRNEFGYE
;
A
#
# COMPACT_ATOMS: atom_id res chain seq x y z
N MET A 1 0.98 15.72 -14.92
CA MET A 1 -0.15 15.05 -15.61
C MET A 1 -0.13 13.60 -15.16
N VAL A 2 -1.24 13.06 -14.66
CA VAL A 2 -1.29 11.64 -14.24
C VAL A 2 -1.48 10.80 -15.50
N ILE A 3 -0.59 9.83 -15.72
CA ILE A 3 -0.71 8.90 -16.85
C ILE A 3 -1.82 7.91 -16.52
N ASN A 4 -2.82 7.77 -17.41
CA ASN A 4 -3.93 6.82 -17.29
C ASN A 4 -4.78 6.96 -16.00
N PRO A 5 -5.38 8.14 -15.72
CA PRO A 5 -6.18 8.33 -14.52
C PRO A 5 -7.45 7.47 -14.55
N PHE A 6 -7.96 7.13 -13.36
CA PHE A 6 -9.29 6.55 -13.20
C PHE A 6 -10.35 7.53 -13.67
N VAL A 7 -11.40 7.02 -14.30
CA VAL A 7 -12.61 7.80 -14.61
C VAL A 7 -13.77 7.20 -13.82
N ASN A 8 -14.44 8.04 -13.03
CA ASN A 8 -15.66 7.71 -12.29
C ASN A 8 -16.71 8.79 -12.55
N GLU A 9 -17.85 8.45 -13.14
CA GLU A 9 -18.99 9.38 -13.35
C GLU A 9 -18.61 10.78 -13.91
N GLY A 10 -17.62 10.85 -14.80
CA GLY A 10 -17.14 12.11 -15.39
C GLY A 10 -16.03 12.82 -14.61
N HIS A 11 -15.67 12.35 -13.42
CA HIS A 11 -14.49 12.78 -12.67
C HIS A 11 -13.26 11.95 -13.04
N THR A 12 -12.10 12.59 -13.03
CA THR A 12 -10.80 11.91 -13.17
C THR A 12 -10.07 11.90 -11.85
N CYS A 13 -9.53 10.74 -11.47
CA CYS A 13 -8.82 10.55 -10.21
C CYS A 13 -7.47 9.84 -10.44
N ALA A 14 -6.45 10.26 -9.68
CA ALA A 14 -5.11 9.68 -9.78
C ALA A 14 -4.99 8.34 -9.07
N THR A 15 -5.66 8.22 -7.93
CA THR A 15 -5.77 7.00 -7.12
C THR A 15 -7.24 6.83 -6.70
N LEU A 16 -7.62 5.61 -6.33
CA LEU A 16 -8.98 5.28 -5.90
C LEU A 16 -9.44 6.08 -4.66
N GLU A 17 -8.49 6.54 -3.83
CA GLU A 17 -8.76 7.35 -2.63
C GLU A 17 -9.31 8.73 -2.96
N TYR A 18 -8.99 9.28 -4.13
CA TYR A 18 -9.40 10.63 -4.53
C TYR A 18 -10.58 10.63 -5.51
N CYS A 19 -11.18 9.47 -5.79
CA CYS A 19 -12.40 9.43 -6.60
C CYS A 19 -13.60 9.87 -5.73
N PRO A 20 -14.46 10.80 -6.21
CA PRO A 20 -15.54 11.36 -5.41
C PRO A 20 -16.70 10.37 -5.29
N SER A 21 -16.86 9.73 -4.11
CA SER A 21 -18.10 9.12 -3.56
C SER A 21 -17.76 8.18 -2.39
N LYS A 22 -18.72 7.94 -1.49
CA LYS A 22 -18.70 6.72 -0.67
C LYS A 22 -19.05 5.56 -1.60
N LEU A 23 -18.02 4.90 -2.14
CA LEU A 23 -18.19 3.72 -2.98
C LEU A 23 -18.54 2.51 -2.10
N SER A 24 -19.47 1.66 -2.53
CA SER A 24 -19.62 0.31 -1.99
C SER A 24 -18.56 -0.64 -2.57
N GLY A 25 -18.46 -1.86 -2.05
CA GLY A 25 -17.58 -2.89 -2.64
C GLY A 25 -17.88 -3.19 -4.12
N ASP A 26 -19.15 -3.17 -4.50
CA ASP A 26 -19.59 -3.39 -5.89
C ASP A 26 -19.21 -2.21 -6.79
N ASP A 27 -19.41 -0.97 -6.31
CA ASP A 27 -19.02 0.23 -7.07
C ASP A 27 -17.50 0.27 -7.33
N VAL A 28 -16.71 -0.17 -6.34
CA VAL A 28 -15.26 -0.31 -6.47
C VAL A 28 -14.90 -1.33 -7.56
N TYR A 29 -15.56 -2.49 -7.56
CA TYR A 29 -15.33 -3.52 -8.56
C TYR A 29 -15.67 -3.02 -9.97
N ASP A 30 -16.81 -2.36 -10.12
CA ASP A 30 -17.26 -1.80 -11.40
C ASP A 30 -16.35 -0.67 -11.90
N LEU A 31 -15.88 0.19 -10.99
CA LEU A 31 -14.90 1.23 -11.30
C LEU A 31 -13.58 0.62 -11.78
N LEU A 32 -13.07 -0.40 -11.08
CA LEU A 32 -11.85 -1.12 -11.47
C LEU A 32 -12.01 -1.81 -12.82
N MET A 33 -13.11 -2.52 -13.02
CA MET A 33 -13.37 -3.32 -14.22
C MET A 33 -13.61 -2.46 -15.46
N SER A 34 -14.35 -1.35 -15.31
CA SER A 34 -14.58 -0.39 -16.40
C SER A 34 -13.28 0.27 -16.86
N ASN A 35 -12.43 0.71 -15.93
CA ASN A 35 -11.11 1.28 -16.25
C ASN A 35 -10.17 0.21 -16.82
N PHE A 36 -10.16 -1.02 -16.28
CA PHE A 36 -9.39 -2.13 -16.87
C PHE A 36 -9.77 -2.39 -18.33
N LYS A 37 -11.07 -2.54 -18.63
CA LYS A 37 -11.57 -2.76 -20.00
C LYS A 37 -11.17 -1.62 -20.94
N ARG A 38 -11.13 -0.37 -20.47
CA ARG A 38 -10.68 0.79 -21.26
C ARG A 38 -9.25 0.64 -21.78
N HIS A 39 -8.37 0.04 -20.99
CA HIS A 39 -6.99 -0.27 -21.40
C HIS A 39 -6.93 -1.56 -22.21
N TYR A 40 -7.57 -2.62 -21.73
CA TYR A 40 -7.45 -3.97 -22.27
C TYR A 40 -8.04 -4.12 -23.69
N LEU A 41 -9.17 -3.44 -23.97
CA LEU A 41 -9.84 -3.48 -25.27
C LEU A 41 -9.23 -2.50 -26.30
N LYS A 42 -8.21 -1.74 -25.90
CA LYS A 42 -7.49 -0.81 -26.80
C LYS A 42 -6.05 -1.27 -27.00
N ASN A 43 -5.09 -0.46 -26.59
CA ASN A 43 -3.66 -0.71 -26.81
C ASN A 43 -3.00 -1.56 -25.71
N ARG A 44 -3.78 -2.02 -24.71
CA ARG A 44 -3.27 -2.80 -23.57
C ARG A 44 -2.12 -2.11 -22.83
N ALA A 45 -2.12 -0.79 -22.80
CA ALA A 45 -1.17 -0.05 -21.97
C ALA A 45 -1.31 -0.49 -20.50
N PRO A 46 -0.21 -0.55 -19.72
CA PRO A 46 -0.26 -0.96 -18.33
C PRO A 46 -1.33 -0.18 -17.53
N PHE A 47 -2.21 -0.91 -16.87
CA PHE A 47 -3.23 -0.35 -15.99
C PHE A 47 -2.69 -0.32 -14.55
N GLY A 48 -2.18 0.84 -14.16
CA GLY A 48 -1.64 1.06 -12.82
C GLY A 48 -2.77 1.24 -11.81
N VAL A 49 -2.81 0.38 -10.79
CA VAL A 49 -3.69 0.56 -9.63
C VAL A 49 -2.84 1.05 -8.46
N HIS A 50 -2.92 2.35 -8.19
CA HIS A 50 -2.22 3.00 -7.10
C HIS A 50 -3.19 3.23 -5.95
N LEU A 51 -2.87 2.67 -4.79
CA LEU A 51 -3.72 2.69 -3.59
C LEU A 51 -2.86 2.76 -2.34
N SER A 52 -3.35 3.45 -1.31
CA SER A 52 -2.75 3.40 0.03
C SER A 52 -3.34 2.25 0.83
N SER A 53 -2.58 1.77 1.82
CA SER A 53 -3.04 0.76 2.78
C SER A 53 -4.23 1.24 3.62
N THR A 54 -4.42 2.55 3.78
CA THR A 54 -5.58 3.14 4.47
C THR A 54 -6.89 2.81 3.77
N TRP A 55 -6.91 2.87 2.44
CA TRP A 55 -8.09 2.55 1.64
C TRP A 55 -8.50 1.08 1.78
N LEU A 56 -7.52 0.16 1.83
CA LEU A 56 -7.77 -1.26 2.04
C LEU A 56 -8.30 -1.59 3.44
N ARG A 57 -8.20 -0.70 4.45
CA ARG A 57 -8.76 -0.98 5.77
C ARG A 57 -10.29 -1.13 5.76
N ASN A 58 -10.97 -0.65 4.72
CA ASN A 58 -12.39 -0.92 4.56
C ASN A 58 -12.58 -2.41 4.18
N ASN A 59 -13.22 -3.16 5.09
CA ASN A 59 -13.48 -4.59 4.90
C ASN A 59 -14.27 -4.91 3.63
N GLU A 60 -15.17 -4.02 3.18
CA GLU A 60 -15.92 -4.22 1.93
C GLU A 60 -14.99 -4.20 0.71
N TYR A 61 -13.99 -3.32 0.70
CA TYR A 61 -13.01 -3.23 -0.40
C TYR A 61 -11.99 -4.35 -0.33
N LEU A 62 -11.60 -4.77 0.88
CA LEU A 62 -10.67 -5.87 1.12
C LEU A 62 -11.20 -7.21 0.60
N ILE A 63 -12.52 -7.43 0.68
CA ILE A 63 -13.16 -8.66 0.18
C ILE A 63 -12.92 -8.83 -1.33
N ALA A 64 -12.87 -7.73 -2.10
CA ALA A 64 -12.58 -7.78 -3.53
C ALA A 64 -11.18 -8.35 -3.84
N PHE A 65 -10.25 -8.34 -2.87
CA PHE A 65 -8.87 -8.84 -3.01
C PHE A 65 -8.59 -10.10 -2.17
N LYS A 66 -9.54 -10.54 -1.33
CA LYS A 66 -9.37 -11.70 -0.45
C LYS A 66 -9.50 -12.98 -1.26
N ASN A 67 -8.37 -13.54 -1.69
CA ASN A 67 -8.21 -14.99 -1.95
C ASN A 67 -6.72 -15.41 -2.08
N ARG A 68 -5.77 -14.55 -1.70
CA ARG A 68 -4.34 -14.88 -1.84
C ARG A 68 -3.81 -15.59 -0.58
N ARG A 69 -3.20 -16.76 -0.79
CA ARG A 69 -2.33 -17.40 0.20
C ARG A 69 -0.89 -17.06 -0.17
N PHE A 70 -0.08 -16.68 0.82
CA PHE A 70 1.34 -16.42 0.60
C PHE A 70 2.09 -17.75 0.45
N GLU A 71 3.04 -17.80 -0.48
CA GLU A 71 3.99 -18.91 -0.59
C GLU A 71 5.06 -18.79 0.49
N GLU A 72 5.72 -19.90 0.86
CA GLU A 72 6.76 -19.89 1.90
C GLU A 72 7.91 -18.93 1.59
N ALA A 73 8.28 -18.81 0.31
CA ALA A 73 9.32 -17.87 -0.14
C ALA A 73 8.94 -16.39 0.04
N GLU A 74 7.64 -16.09 0.21
CA GLU A 74 7.15 -14.74 0.47
C GLU A 74 7.10 -14.40 1.96
N ILE A 75 7.29 -15.39 2.84
CA ILE A 75 7.33 -15.19 4.29
C ILE A 75 8.73 -14.73 4.69
N ALA A 76 8.85 -13.48 5.13
CA ALA A 76 10.15 -12.92 5.51
C ALA A 76 10.81 -13.62 6.71
N CYS A 77 10.03 -13.97 7.75
CA CYS A 77 10.48 -14.76 8.89
C CYS A 77 9.29 -15.31 9.70
N ALA A 78 9.52 -16.34 10.52
CA ALA A 78 8.47 -16.96 11.36
C ALA A 78 8.09 -16.12 12.59
N LYS A 79 9.08 -15.47 13.23
CA LYS A 79 8.88 -14.62 14.40
C LYS A 79 9.73 -13.36 14.26
N PRO A 80 9.12 -12.16 14.19
CA PRO A 80 9.88 -10.93 14.12
C PRO A 80 10.40 -10.50 15.49
N ASN A 81 11.47 -9.71 15.50
CA ASN A 81 12.00 -9.00 16.64
C ASN A 81 11.26 -7.67 16.83
N THR A 82 10.94 -7.34 18.08
CA THR A 82 10.41 -6.03 18.47
C THR A 82 11.52 -5.24 19.14
N CYS A 83 12.08 -4.26 18.43
CA CYS A 83 13.20 -3.45 18.89
C CYS A 83 12.70 -2.13 19.50
N LYS A 84 13.05 -1.86 20.76
CA LYS A 84 12.88 -0.54 21.38
C LYS A 84 14.17 0.24 21.21
N LEU A 85 14.15 1.29 20.40
CA LEU A 85 15.36 1.97 19.90
C LEU A 85 15.35 3.45 20.26
N PRO A 86 16.46 4.00 20.79
CA PRO A 86 16.57 5.43 21.03
C PRO A 86 16.64 6.20 19.70
N SER A 87 15.89 7.31 19.59
CA SER A 87 15.98 8.23 18.45
C SER A 87 16.60 9.55 18.88
N ARG A 88 17.79 9.88 18.35
CA ARG A 88 18.46 11.18 18.62
C ARG A 88 17.67 12.37 18.09
N VAL A 89 16.97 12.19 16.96
CA VAL A 89 16.25 13.28 16.27
C VAL A 89 14.90 13.56 16.90
N LEU A 90 14.24 12.53 17.42
CA LEU A 90 12.89 12.65 17.95
C LEU A 90 12.85 12.67 19.49
N GLU A 91 14.03 12.60 20.14
CA GLU A 91 14.23 12.71 21.59
C GLU A 91 13.40 11.72 22.45
N HIS A 92 12.95 10.63 21.84
CA HIS A 92 12.18 9.57 22.50
C HIS A 92 12.48 8.20 21.85
N ASP A 93 12.09 7.13 22.54
CA ASP A 93 12.22 5.77 22.01
C ASP A 93 11.19 5.51 20.89
N LYS A 94 11.64 4.82 19.83
CA LYS A 94 10.81 4.30 18.75
C LYS A 94 10.83 2.78 18.74
N TYR A 95 9.71 2.20 18.35
CA TYR A 95 9.60 0.75 18.14
C TYR A 95 9.77 0.41 16.66
N MET A 96 10.57 -0.60 16.38
CA MET A 96 10.77 -1.15 15.04
C MET A 96 10.58 -2.67 15.08
N ILE A 97 9.80 -3.19 14.14
CA ILE A 97 9.61 -4.64 13.96
C ILE A 97 10.45 -5.07 12.77
N THR A 98 11.33 -6.06 12.96
CA THR A 98 12.24 -6.55 11.91
C THR A 98 12.49 -8.04 12.06
N CYS A 99 12.83 -8.71 10.96
CA CYS A 99 13.31 -10.09 10.98
C CYS A 99 14.82 -10.20 11.25
N MET A 100 15.54 -9.06 11.21
CA MET A 100 16.97 -8.99 11.47
C MET A 100 17.25 -8.69 12.95
N ASP A 101 18.52 -8.76 13.36
CA ASP A 101 18.95 -8.29 14.68
C ASP A 101 18.64 -6.80 14.87
N CYS A 102 18.34 -6.42 16.11
CA CYS A 102 18.02 -5.04 16.42
C CYS A 102 19.25 -4.12 16.24
N PRO A 103 19.13 -2.97 15.54
CA PRO A 103 20.19 -1.98 15.49
C PRO A 103 20.39 -1.31 16.86
N LYS A 104 21.48 -0.55 17.02
CA LYS A 104 21.80 0.14 18.28
C LYS A 104 20.94 1.38 18.51
N SER A 105 20.62 2.09 17.44
CA SER A 105 19.78 3.29 17.44
C SER A 105 18.70 3.23 16.37
N TYR A 106 17.64 4.04 16.48
CA TYR A 106 16.59 4.09 15.47
C TYR A 106 17.14 4.62 14.12
N PRO A 107 17.06 3.83 13.03
CA PRO A 107 17.54 4.26 11.72
C PRO A 107 16.87 5.55 11.25
N TRP A 108 17.67 6.51 10.77
CA TRP A 108 17.18 7.80 10.28
C TRP A 108 18.09 8.35 9.18
N LEU A 109 17.73 9.50 8.60
CA LEU A 109 18.60 10.22 7.68
C LEU A 109 19.96 10.48 8.33
N ARG A 110 21.04 10.11 7.64
CA ARG A 110 22.45 10.16 8.09
C ARG A 110 22.84 9.13 9.16
N ASN A 111 21.96 8.19 9.50
CA ASN A 111 22.26 7.01 10.31
C ASN A 111 21.33 5.87 9.84
N GLU A 112 21.44 5.52 8.56
CA GLU A 112 20.47 4.71 7.82
C GLU A 112 20.43 3.26 8.31
N PHE A 113 21.47 2.83 9.00
CA PHE A 113 21.62 1.47 9.52
C PHE A 113 21.58 1.40 11.06
N GLY A 114 21.46 2.53 11.75
CA GLY A 114 21.34 2.57 13.21
C GLY A 114 22.58 2.07 13.95
N TYR A 115 23.78 2.39 13.46
CA TYR A 115 25.05 1.94 14.03
C TYR A 115 25.55 2.77 15.22
N GLU A 116 25.10 4.02 15.29
CA GLU A 116 25.58 5.01 16.25
C GLU A 116 25.00 4.89 17.67
#